data_AF-A0A1C4FX18-F1
#
_entry.id   AF-A0A1C4FX18-F1
#
_cell.length_a   1.000
_cell.length_b   1.000
_cell.length_c   1.000
_cell.angle_alpha   90.00
_cell.angle_beta   90.00
_cell.angle_gamma   90.00
#
_symmetry.space_group_name_H-M   'P 1'
#
loop_
_entity.id
_entity.type
_entity.pdbx_description
1 polymer ?
#
loop_
_entity_poly.entity_id
_entity_poly.type
_entity_poly.pdbx_seq_one_letter_code
_entity_poly.pdbx_strand_id
1 'polypeptide(L)'
;MLVVKGINNQQEMLTDYKEVKRKRRVNGEHSLSFYLLNTPNVQHAYHLVDKRSSIMDKSDEYIVLGISKRGHYGKVITAQHIFFDDMMDWQYDLYNGYANFKQCMDFIFNGTGWKYIIQGAFAATDFQNFGDDTRSALLQTALNRYEAEMEINYSSKTVTFKNQIGVETDAQFRYGHNLKTFEEDTDMTNFATVIRGYGKDHNGQEILVEYVSPMAKIYGRIHQKPIRDERYKSKETLLEKCKKEINDVPDTRFKVSIVNLIENGLSPLHKFGLGDYIYMLYEEADVKVKIRVIQIEDDPTDPTKSPIVELSTFKELKTMSAVQAQFQQTQKQVQQLLDDGGNLNLALKRLYMNTETFADNTGVWYVDPEDKNRYVHIGAGGLDVHRGLIRVEREDGFATIIGGAIQYGFDIAGHYPPYRGINVVEDGWWLTTTHDVLDNCHFYTFEHKTRYAKVSAQIFTEDGGEVELAIIDGNGSTVRSTVTSKQTSAPSQGDGVELVYDLGVPNGELETFYLRMRNRVKGKKAYARIFRVWLEG
;
A
#
# COMPACT_ATOMS: atom_id res chain seq x y z
N MET A 1 0.44 -15.13 -39.96
CA MET A 1 -0.02 -13.85 -40.56
C MET A 1 -0.97 -13.20 -39.60
N LEU A 2 -0.87 -11.88 -39.43
CA LEU A 2 -1.74 -11.09 -38.55
C LEU A 2 -2.63 -10.18 -39.39
N VAL A 3 -3.87 -10.02 -38.98
CA VAL A 3 -4.84 -9.10 -39.59
C VAL A 3 -5.25 -8.08 -38.54
N VAL A 4 -5.22 -6.79 -38.87
CA VAL A 4 -5.77 -5.75 -38.01
C VAL A 4 -7.21 -5.46 -38.41
N LYS A 5 -8.08 -5.30 -37.43
CA LYS A 5 -9.40 -4.69 -37.58
C LYS A 5 -9.40 -3.38 -36.80
N GLY A 6 -9.43 -2.27 -37.53
CA GLY A 6 -9.53 -0.94 -36.94
C GLY A 6 -10.88 -0.71 -36.26
N ILE A 7 -10.97 0.35 -35.43
CA ILE A 7 -12.21 0.73 -34.74
C ILE A 7 -13.35 1.05 -35.74
N ASN A 8 -12.99 1.54 -36.92
CA ASN A 8 -13.91 1.76 -38.04
C ASN A 8 -14.39 0.46 -38.72
N ASN A 9 -14.06 -0.70 -38.17
CA ASN A 9 -14.30 -2.05 -38.71
C ASN A 9 -13.58 -2.36 -40.04
N GLN A 10 -12.70 -1.47 -40.51
CA GLN A 10 -11.85 -1.77 -41.66
C GLN A 10 -10.84 -2.84 -41.28
N GLN A 11 -10.65 -3.83 -42.15
CA GLN A 11 -9.71 -4.93 -41.94
C GLN A 11 -8.62 -4.88 -42.98
N GLU A 12 -7.38 -5.01 -42.53
CA GLU A 12 -6.22 -5.04 -43.40
C GLU A 12 -5.22 -6.09 -42.90
N MET A 13 -4.52 -6.72 -43.84
CA MET A 13 -3.41 -7.58 -43.50
C MET A 13 -2.22 -6.75 -43.01
N LEU A 14 -1.63 -7.17 -41.89
CA LEU A 14 -0.38 -6.58 -41.43
C LEU A 14 0.80 -7.17 -42.19
N THR A 15 1.74 -6.28 -42.50
CA THR A 15 3.04 -6.59 -43.11
C THR A 15 4.14 -5.95 -42.25
N ASP A 16 5.40 -6.30 -42.50
CA ASP A 16 6.57 -5.64 -41.89
C ASP A 16 6.55 -5.53 -40.34
N TYR A 17 6.06 -6.58 -39.67
CA TYR A 17 6.18 -6.74 -38.22
C TYR A 17 7.31 -7.70 -37.85
N LYS A 18 7.85 -7.52 -36.64
CA LYS A 18 8.95 -8.30 -36.06
C LYS A 18 8.65 -8.64 -34.61
N GLU A 19 9.49 -9.48 -34.01
CA GLU A 19 9.44 -9.79 -32.58
C GLU A 19 8.06 -10.28 -32.11
N VAL A 20 7.35 -11.04 -32.95
CA VAL A 20 6.02 -11.56 -32.60
C VAL A 20 6.16 -12.59 -31.50
N LYS A 21 5.38 -12.39 -30.44
CA LYS A 21 5.33 -13.25 -29.27
C LYS A 21 3.90 -13.39 -28.81
N ARG A 22 3.38 -14.61 -28.88
CA ARG A 22 2.14 -15.02 -28.25
C ARG A 22 2.49 -15.75 -26.96
N LYS A 23 1.88 -15.36 -25.86
CA LYS A 23 2.08 -15.97 -24.55
C LYS A 23 0.78 -16.54 -24.05
N ARG A 24 0.78 -17.80 -23.62
CA ARG A 24 -0.38 -18.53 -23.11
C ARG A 24 -0.01 -19.26 -21.83
N ARG A 25 -0.81 -19.10 -20.78
CA ARG A 25 -0.61 -19.72 -19.47
C ARG A 25 -1.89 -20.40 -18.99
N VAL A 26 -1.76 -21.56 -18.35
CA VAL A 26 -2.92 -22.24 -17.73
C VAL A 26 -3.60 -21.28 -16.76
N ASN A 27 -4.93 -21.12 -16.88
CA ASN A 27 -5.75 -20.18 -16.10
C ASN A 27 -5.20 -18.74 -16.00
N GLY A 28 -4.34 -18.33 -16.92
CA GLY A 28 -3.56 -17.11 -16.77
C GLY A 28 -3.52 -16.30 -18.06
N GLU A 29 -2.37 -15.66 -18.27
CA GLU A 29 -2.14 -14.78 -19.40
C GLU A 29 -2.41 -15.46 -20.75
N HIS A 30 -3.17 -14.80 -21.62
CA HIS A 30 -3.24 -15.09 -23.05
C HIS A 30 -3.10 -13.76 -23.79
N SER A 31 -1.93 -13.52 -24.37
CA SER A 31 -1.56 -12.24 -24.95
C SER A 31 -0.77 -12.41 -26.24
N LEU A 32 -0.76 -11.35 -27.05
CA LEU A 32 0.01 -11.22 -28.27
C LEU A 32 0.77 -9.89 -28.22
N SER A 33 2.05 -9.93 -28.56
CA SER A 33 2.88 -8.73 -28.70
C SER A 33 3.73 -8.82 -29.95
N PHE A 34 4.02 -7.68 -30.56
CA PHE A 34 4.87 -7.59 -31.75
C PHE A 34 5.35 -6.15 -31.96
N TYR A 35 6.41 -6.00 -32.75
CA TYR A 35 6.92 -4.71 -33.19
C TYR A 35 6.55 -4.45 -34.65
N LEU A 36 5.63 -3.52 -34.88
CA LEU A 36 5.22 -3.05 -36.21
C LEU A 36 6.18 -1.96 -36.71
N LEU A 37 6.84 -2.19 -37.84
CA LEU A 37 7.66 -1.18 -38.48
C LEU A 37 6.78 -0.15 -39.19
N ASN A 38 7.32 1.06 -39.39
CA ASN A 38 6.67 2.07 -40.22
C ASN A 38 7.39 2.13 -41.58
N THR A 39 6.92 1.32 -42.53
CA THR A 39 7.48 1.21 -43.89
C THR A 39 6.41 1.57 -44.94
N PRO A 40 6.80 1.82 -46.21
CA PRO A 40 5.84 2.01 -47.30
C PRO A 40 4.86 0.84 -47.47
N ASN A 41 5.30 -0.40 -47.21
CA ASN A 41 4.50 -1.61 -47.46
C ASN A 41 3.38 -1.83 -46.45
N VAL A 42 3.42 -1.16 -45.28
CA VAL A 42 2.43 -1.32 -44.22
C VAL A 42 1.59 -0.06 -44.01
N GLN A 43 1.79 1.00 -44.80
CA GLN A 43 1.05 2.27 -44.67
C GLN A 43 -0.47 2.08 -44.73
N HIS A 44 -0.95 1.15 -45.54
CA HIS A 44 -2.38 0.84 -45.68
C HIS A 44 -3.02 0.36 -44.37
N ALA A 45 -2.24 -0.29 -43.49
CA ALA A 45 -2.72 -0.87 -42.23
C ALA A 45 -2.17 -0.18 -40.97
N TYR A 46 -1.07 0.57 -41.08
CA TYR A 46 -0.33 1.13 -39.95
C TYR A 46 -1.18 2.03 -39.06
N HIS A 47 -2.10 2.81 -39.66
CA HIS A 47 -3.02 3.69 -38.94
C HIS A 47 -4.19 2.95 -38.30
N LEU A 48 -4.55 1.77 -38.80
CA LEU A 48 -5.62 0.94 -38.22
C LEU A 48 -5.19 0.28 -36.91
N VAL A 49 -3.89 0.05 -36.74
CA VAL A 49 -3.31 -0.47 -35.49
C VAL A 49 -3.26 0.66 -34.48
N ASP A 50 -4.34 0.84 -33.74
CA ASP A 50 -4.45 1.83 -32.67
C ASP A 50 -5.02 1.19 -31.39
N LYS A 51 -5.05 1.95 -30.30
CA LYS A 51 -5.65 1.54 -29.03
C LYS A 51 -7.06 1.01 -29.30
N ARG A 52 -7.43 -0.14 -28.71
CA ARG A 52 -8.72 -0.82 -28.89
C ARG A 52 -8.99 -1.40 -30.28
N SER A 53 -8.09 -1.26 -31.26
CA SER A 53 -8.18 -2.10 -32.47
C SER A 53 -8.00 -3.58 -32.11
N SER A 54 -8.51 -4.48 -32.95
CA SER A 54 -8.28 -5.91 -32.77
C SER A 54 -7.26 -6.46 -33.75
N ILE A 55 -6.48 -7.43 -33.29
CA ILE A 55 -5.49 -8.17 -34.06
C ILE A 55 -5.95 -9.62 -34.07
N MET A 56 -6.14 -10.18 -35.26
CA MET A 56 -6.51 -11.57 -35.46
C MET A 56 -5.27 -12.36 -35.89
N ASP A 57 -4.98 -13.44 -35.16
CA ASP A 57 -4.07 -14.49 -35.63
C ASP A 57 -4.86 -15.60 -36.35
N LYS A 58 -4.30 -16.80 -36.54
CA LYS A 58 -5.02 -17.89 -37.21
C LYS A 58 -6.19 -18.47 -36.41
N SER A 59 -6.16 -18.36 -35.08
CA SER A 59 -7.09 -19.03 -34.17
C SER A 59 -7.88 -18.08 -33.29
N ASP A 60 -7.29 -16.94 -32.93
CA ASP A 60 -7.75 -16.08 -31.84
C ASP A 60 -7.72 -14.60 -32.23
N GLU A 61 -8.56 -13.83 -31.53
CA GLU A 61 -8.61 -12.37 -31.62
C GLU A 61 -8.09 -11.73 -30.33
N TYR A 62 -7.31 -10.67 -30.50
CA TYR A 62 -6.65 -9.95 -29.43
C TYR A 62 -7.00 -8.46 -29.52
N ILE A 63 -7.31 -7.83 -28.40
CA ILE A 63 -7.59 -6.39 -28.33
C ILE A 63 -6.32 -5.64 -27.94
N VAL A 64 -5.95 -4.63 -28.72
CA VAL A 64 -4.78 -3.80 -28.46
C VAL A 64 -5.04 -2.90 -27.26
N LEU A 65 -4.30 -3.14 -26.17
CA LEU A 65 -4.39 -2.35 -24.94
C LEU A 65 -3.17 -1.44 -24.73
N GLY A 66 -2.01 -1.83 -25.27
CA GLY A 66 -0.76 -1.08 -25.14
C GLY A 66 -0.11 -0.80 -26.49
N ILE A 67 0.34 0.45 -26.67
CA ILE A 67 1.17 0.87 -27.82
C ILE A 67 2.31 1.73 -27.29
N SER A 68 3.53 1.35 -27.60
CA SER A 68 4.73 2.16 -27.34
C SER A 68 5.45 2.47 -28.65
N LYS A 69 5.98 3.68 -28.81
CA LYS A 69 6.73 4.05 -30.03
C LYS A 69 8.21 3.68 -29.87
N ARG A 70 8.81 3.05 -30.89
CA ARG A 70 10.23 2.64 -30.92
C ARG A 70 10.84 2.97 -32.29
N GLY A 71 11.97 3.69 -32.30
CA GLY A 71 12.67 4.10 -33.52
C GLY A 71 11.95 5.18 -34.34
N HIS A 72 12.12 5.18 -35.66
CA HIS A 72 11.44 6.08 -36.61
C HIS A 72 9.95 5.73 -36.76
N TYR A 73 9.17 5.96 -35.70
CA TYR A 73 7.73 5.70 -35.63
C TYR A 73 7.32 4.22 -35.72
N GLY A 74 8.15 3.25 -35.35
CA GLY A 74 7.64 1.88 -35.17
C GLY A 74 6.73 1.79 -33.93
N LYS A 75 5.77 0.85 -33.92
CA LYS A 75 4.85 0.59 -32.79
C LYS A 75 5.14 -0.77 -32.16
N VAL A 76 5.47 -0.79 -30.88
CA VAL A 76 5.46 -2.00 -30.05
C VAL A 76 4.04 -2.18 -29.52
N ILE A 77 3.39 -3.26 -29.91
CA ILE A 77 1.99 -3.56 -29.61
C ILE A 77 1.93 -4.59 -28.51
N THR A 78 1.05 -4.38 -27.54
CA THR A 78 0.64 -5.37 -26.54
C THR A 78 -0.88 -5.52 -26.61
N ALA A 79 -1.33 -6.73 -26.90
CA ALA A 79 -2.73 -7.06 -27.07
C ALA A 79 -3.09 -8.26 -26.19
N GLN A 80 -4.29 -8.22 -25.61
CA GLN A 80 -4.80 -9.28 -24.75
C GLN A 80 -5.90 -10.05 -25.49
N HIS A 81 -6.00 -11.37 -25.29
CA HIS A 81 -7.05 -12.17 -25.90
C HIS A 81 -8.44 -11.60 -25.55
N ILE A 82 -9.32 -11.49 -26.55
CA ILE A 82 -10.62 -10.82 -26.44
C ILE A 82 -11.51 -11.39 -25.32
N PHE A 83 -11.40 -12.69 -25.01
CA PHE A 83 -12.06 -13.29 -23.84
C PHE A 83 -11.85 -12.48 -22.56
N PHE A 84 -10.60 -12.10 -22.26
CA PHE A 84 -10.30 -11.37 -21.03
C PHE A 84 -10.80 -9.94 -21.07
N ASP A 85 -10.83 -9.32 -22.25
CA ASP A 85 -11.41 -7.99 -22.45
C ASP A 85 -12.93 -7.99 -22.23
N ASP A 86 -13.63 -8.95 -22.84
CA ASP A 86 -15.08 -9.16 -22.66
C ASP A 86 -15.43 -9.47 -21.19
N MET A 87 -14.52 -10.13 -20.46
CA MET A 87 -14.67 -10.44 -19.04
C MET A 87 -14.29 -9.29 -18.09
N MET A 88 -13.86 -8.13 -18.60
CA MET A 88 -13.67 -6.94 -17.76
C MET A 88 -14.98 -6.24 -17.37
N ASP A 89 -16.12 -6.67 -17.93
CA ASP A 89 -17.44 -6.20 -17.51
C ASP A 89 -17.67 -6.40 -15.99
N TRP A 90 -18.40 -5.47 -15.38
CA TRP A 90 -18.61 -5.44 -13.93
C TRP A 90 -19.88 -6.21 -13.55
N GLN A 91 -19.78 -7.08 -12.55
CA GLN A 91 -20.94 -7.73 -11.95
C GLN A 91 -21.28 -7.05 -10.64
N TYR A 92 -22.33 -6.22 -10.64
CA TYR A 92 -22.76 -5.43 -9.47
C TYR A 92 -23.50 -6.26 -8.42
N ASP A 93 -24.18 -7.33 -8.82
CA ASP A 93 -24.92 -8.15 -7.88
C ASP A 93 -23.98 -8.89 -6.94
N LEU A 94 -24.47 -9.22 -5.74
CA LEU A 94 -23.76 -10.05 -4.78
C LEU A 94 -24.43 -11.41 -4.65
N TYR A 95 -23.61 -12.45 -4.58
CA TYR A 95 -24.02 -13.81 -4.30
C TYR A 95 -23.52 -14.24 -2.91
N ASN A 96 -24.43 -14.80 -2.12
CA ASN A 96 -24.17 -15.32 -0.79
C ASN A 96 -24.76 -16.73 -0.64
N GLY A 97 -23.98 -17.65 -0.06
CA GLY A 97 -24.39 -19.02 0.22
C GLY A 97 -23.66 -20.07 -0.62
N TYR A 98 -24.18 -21.30 -0.56
CA TYR A 98 -23.61 -22.44 -1.28
C TYR A 98 -23.97 -22.42 -2.77
N ALA A 99 -22.94 -22.41 -3.61
CA ALA A 99 -23.08 -22.54 -5.06
C ALA A 99 -22.41 -23.83 -5.56
N ASN A 100 -23.09 -24.54 -6.45
CA ASN A 100 -22.41 -25.49 -7.33
C ASN A 100 -21.73 -24.75 -8.50
N PHE A 101 -20.80 -25.42 -9.18
CA PHE A 101 -19.99 -24.80 -10.23
C PHE A 101 -20.85 -24.17 -11.35
N LYS A 102 -21.95 -24.81 -11.73
CA LYS A 102 -22.87 -24.29 -12.74
C LYS A 102 -23.51 -22.97 -12.30
N GLN A 103 -24.05 -22.90 -11.08
CA GLN A 103 -24.65 -21.67 -10.56
C GLN A 103 -23.63 -20.53 -10.51
N CYS A 104 -22.38 -20.81 -10.12
CA CYS A 104 -21.31 -19.83 -10.11
C CYS A 104 -20.98 -19.34 -11.54
N MET A 105 -20.87 -20.26 -12.52
CA MET A 105 -20.60 -19.89 -13.91
C MET A 105 -21.79 -19.17 -14.56
N ASP A 106 -23.03 -19.54 -14.26
CA ASP A 106 -24.23 -18.80 -14.70
C ASP A 106 -24.16 -17.34 -14.23
N PHE A 107 -23.77 -17.11 -12.97
CA PHE A 107 -23.62 -15.77 -12.41
C PHE A 107 -22.48 -14.95 -13.06
N ILE A 108 -21.34 -15.59 -13.32
CA ILE A 108 -20.15 -14.95 -13.92
C ILE A 108 -20.32 -14.70 -15.42
N PHE A 109 -20.93 -15.62 -16.17
CA PHE A 109 -21.02 -15.52 -17.63
C PHE A 109 -22.27 -14.81 -18.14
N ASN A 110 -23.25 -14.53 -17.26
CA ASN A 110 -24.44 -13.80 -17.63
C ASN A 110 -24.08 -12.46 -18.31
N GLY A 111 -24.63 -12.21 -19.50
CA GLY A 111 -24.40 -10.97 -20.26
C GLY A 111 -23.06 -10.87 -21.01
N THR A 112 -22.11 -11.80 -20.83
CA THR A 112 -20.76 -11.71 -21.44
C THR A 112 -20.72 -12.04 -22.94
N GLY A 113 -21.74 -12.72 -23.46
CA GLY A 113 -21.74 -13.27 -24.82
C GLY A 113 -20.86 -14.53 -25.00
N TRP A 114 -20.17 -14.98 -23.94
CA TRP A 114 -19.43 -16.23 -23.92
C TRP A 114 -20.28 -17.38 -23.37
N LYS A 115 -20.13 -18.55 -23.97
CA LYS A 115 -20.72 -19.80 -23.50
C LYS A 115 -19.71 -20.57 -22.67
N TYR A 116 -20.19 -21.49 -21.86
CA TYR A 116 -19.30 -22.41 -21.15
C TYR A 116 -19.80 -23.85 -21.16
N ILE A 117 -18.86 -24.78 -21.03
CA ILE A 117 -19.10 -26.23 -20.91
C ILE A 117 -18.38 -26.72 -19.65
N ILE A 118 -19.07 -27.55 -18.87
CA ILE A 118 -18.51 -28.19 -17.68
C ILE A 118 -18.11 -29.63 -18.06
N GLN A 119 -16.81 -29.92 -18.04
CA GLN A 119 -16.19 -31.23 -18.27
C GLN A 119 -15.32 -31.63 -17.07
N GLY A 120 -15.88 -31.51 -15.87
CA GLY A 120 -15.23 -31.86 -14.63
C GLY A 120 -16.25 -32.06 -13.51
N ALA A 121 -15.80 -32.69 -12.43
CA ALA A 121 -16.59 -32.85 -11.21
C ALA A 121 -16.09 -31.87 -10.16
N PHE A 122 -16.93 -30.93 -9.77
CA PHE A 122 -16.58 -29.85 -8.83
C PHE A 122 -17.52 -29.89 -7.62
N ALA A 123 -16.95 -29.97 -6.42
CA ALA A 123 -17.72 -29.94 -5.19
C ALA A 123 -18.33 -28.54 -4.99
N ALA A 124 -19.55 -28.48 -4.44
CA ALA A 124 -20.17 -27.20 -4.08
C ALA A 124 -19.37 -26.51 -2.96
N THR A 125 -19.37 -25.19 -2.96
CA THR A 125 -18.65 -24.37 -1.99
C THR A 125 -19.49 -23.16 -1.59
N ASP A 126 -19.22 -22.64 -0.40
CA ASP A 126 -19.85 -21.43 0.11
C ASP A 126 -19.11 -20.16 -0.36
N PHE A 127 -19.89 -19.14 -0.70
CA PHE A 127 -19.44 -17.82 -1.08
C PHE A 127 -20.09 -16.76 -0.17
N GLN A 128 -19.29 -15.76 0.24
CA GLN A 128 -19.76 -14.61 1.02
C GLN A 128 -19.30 -13.33 0.30
N ASN A 129 -20.24 -12.42 0.06
CA ASN A 129 -20.06 -11.19 -0.71
C ASN A 129 -19.38 -11.43 -2.07
N PHE A 130 -19.80 -12.48 -2.79
CA PHE A 130 -19.20 -12.82 -4.08
C PHE A 130 -19.89 -12.06 -5.20
N GLY A 131 -19.19 -11.09 -5.79
CA GLY A 131 -19.75 -10.12 -6.73
C GLY A 131 -19.09 -8.76 -6.51
N ASP A 132 -19.71 -7.70 -7.01
CA ASP A 132 -19.19 -6.33 -7.00
C ASP A 132 -17.71 -6.25 -7.43
N ASP A 133 -17.40 -6.92 -8.54
CA ASP A 133 -16.06 -6.97 -9.15
C ASP A 133 -16.19 -7.29 -10.65
N THR A 134 -15.09 -7.15 -11.38
CA THR A 134 -14.94 -7.62 -12.75
C THR A 134 -15.20 -9.12 -12.85
N ARG A 135 -15.91 -9.54 -13.91
CA ARG A 135 -16.21 -10.95 -14.15
C ARG A 135 -14.94 -11.80 -14.27
N SER A 136 -13.85 -11.23 -14.77
CA SER A 136 -12.53 -11.85 -14.79
C SER A 136 -11.99 -12.15 -13.38
N ALA A 137 -12.10 -11.21 -12.43
CA ALA A 137 -11.66 -11.44 -11.05
C ALA A 137 -12.54 -12.47 -10.32
N LEU A 138 -13.85 -12.41 -10.56
CA LEU A 138 -14.81 -13.40 -10.04
C LEU A 138 -14.53 -14.80 -10.60
N LEU A 139 -14.26 -14.91 -11.91
CA LEU A 139 -13.88 -16.16 -12.55
C LEU A 139 -12.64 -16.76 -11.90
N GLN A 140 -11.64 -15.94 -11.60
CA GLN A 140 -10.39 -16.39 -10.99
C GLN A 140 -10.57 -16.86 -9.56
N THR A 141 -11.38 -16.13 -8.79
CA THR A 141 -11.82 -16.58 -7.47
C THR A 141 -12.53 -17.92 -7.55
N ALA A 142 -13.39 -18.12 -8.55
CA ALA A 142 -14.09 -19.38 -8.77
C ALA A 142 -13.14 -20.52 -9.17
N LEU A 143 -12.25 -20.31 -10.15
CA LEU A 143 -11.27 -21.31 -10.60
C LEU A 143 -10.40 -21.80 -9.43
N ASN A 144 -9.91 -20.87 -8.59
CA ASN A 144 -9.12 -21.21 -7.42
C ASN A 144 -9.93 -21.99 -6.38
N ARG A 145 -11.17 -21.57 -6.12
CA ARG A 145 -12.00 -22.18 -5.08
C ARG A 145 -12.49 -23.58 -5.46
N TYR A 146 -12.82 -23.78 -6.72
CA TYR A 146 -13.27 -25.07 -7.23
C TYR A 146 -12.12 -25.97 -7.71
N GLU A 147 -10.87 -25.51 -7.61
CA GLU A 147 -9.69 -26.21 -8.16
C GLU A 147 -9.92 -26.60 -9.64
N ALA A 148 -10.44 -25.65 -10.43
CA ALA A 148 -10.86 -25.85 -11.81
C ALA A 148 -9.89 -25.16 -12.78
N GLU A 149 -9.80 -25.70 -13.99
CA GLU A 149 -9.00 -25.15 -15.08
C GLU A 149 -9.84 -24.90 -16.33
N MET A 150 -9.47 -23.90 -17.11
CA MET A 150 -10.22 -23.44 -18.27
C MET A 150 -9.45 -23.56 -19.57
N GLU A 151 -10.18 -23.87 -20.64
CA GLU A 151 -9.71 -23.90 -22.02
C GLU A 151 -10.62 -23.00 -22.87
N ILE A 152 -10.05 -21.99 -23.51
CA ILE A 152 -10.80 -20.98 -24.28
C ILE A 152 -10.82 -21.40 -25.76
N ASN A 153 -12.01 -21.38 -26.37
CA ASN A 153 -12.20 -21.55 -27.80
C ASN A 153 -12.86 -20.30 -28.38
N TYR A 154 -12.07 -19.46 -29.05
CA TYR A 154 -12.55 -18.21 -29.64
C TYR A 154 -13.57 -18.44 -30.77
N SER A 155 -13.32 -19.39 -31.67
CA SER A 155 -14.18 -19.63 -32.86
C SER A 155 -15.64 -19.92 -32.51
N SER A 156 -15.86 -20.58 -31.38
CA SER A 156 -17.21 -20.90 -30.85
C SER A 156 -17.64 -20.01 -29.69
N LYS A 157 -16.81 -19.03 -29.29
CA LYS A 157 -16.93 -18.24 -28.05
C LYS A 157 -17.31 -19.10 -26.84
N THR A 158 -16.61 -20.21 -26.65
CA THR A 158 -16.91 -21.20 -25.60
C THR A 158 -15.71 -21.44 -24.70
N VAL A 159 -15.93 -21.46 -23.39
CA VAL A 159 -14.94 -21.84 -22.37
C VAL A 159 -15.26 -23.22 -21.83
N THR A 160 -14.30 -24.14 -21.87
CA THR A 160 -14.46 -25.48 -21.30
C THR A 160 -13.75 -25.55 -19.96
N PHE A 161 -14.47 -25.94 -18.91
CA PHE A 161 -13.92 -26.11 -17.57
C PHE A 161 -13.67 -27.59 -17.27
N LYS A 162 -12.48 -27.92 -16.78
CA LYS A 162 -12.05 -29.28 -16.42
C LYS A 162 -11.43 -29.25 -15.01
N ASN A 163 -11.36 -30.39 -14.33
CA ASN A 163 -10.55 -30.49 -13.12
C ASN A 163 -9.07 -30.18 -13.41
N GLN A 164 -8.61 -30.57 -14.59
CA GLN A 164 -7.28 -30.29 -15.08
C GLN A 164 -7.27 -30.35 -16.62
N ILE A 165 -6.65 -29.39 -17.29
CA ILE A 165 -6.40 -29.38 -18.73
C ILE A 165 -5.07 -30.06 -19.06
N GLY A 166 -4.95 -30.48 -20.31
CA GLY A 166 -3.80 -31.19 -20.84
C GLY A 166 -3.89 -32.71 -20.67
N VAL A 167 -2.99 -33.41 -21.36
CA VAL A 167 -2.90 -34.86 -21.37
C VAL A 167 -1.46 -35.31 -21.09
N GLU A 168 -1.28 -36.56 -20.72
CA GLU A 168 0.04 -37.16 -20.75
C GLU A 168 0.44 -37.41 -22.20
N THR A 169 1.61 -36.91 -22.60
CA THR A 169 2.14 -37.05 -23.95
C THR A 169 3.35 -37.98 -23.95
N ASP A 170 3.62 -38.60 -25.10
CA ASP A 170 4.87 -39.33 -25.35
C ASP A 170 6.04 -38.38 -25.70
N ALA A 171 5.82 -37.06 -25.61
CA ALA A 171 6.85 -36.07 -25.85
C ALA A 171 7.95 -36.15 -24.79
N GLN A 172 9.19 -35.92 -25.22
CA GLN A 172 10.36 -35.96 -24.35
C GLN A 172 11.21 -34.72 -24.57
N PHE A 173 11.60 -34.04 -23.49
CA PHE A 173 12.65 -33.03 -23.48
C PHE A 173 13.92 -33.67 -22.95
N ARG A 174 14.93 -33.80 -23.82
CA ARG A 174 16.19 -34.47 -23.51
C ARG A 174 17.35 -33.51 -23.73
N TYR A 175 18.17 -33.36 -22.69
CA TYR A 175 19.40 -32.58 -22.75
C TYR A 175 20.31 -33.10 -23.88
N GLY A 176 20.92 -32.19 -24.64
CA GLY A 176 21.77 -32.53 -25.79
C GLY A 176 21.05 -32.99 -27.07
N HIS A 177 19.71 -33.08 -27.07
CA HIS A 177 18.92 -33.46 -28.25
C HIS A 177 18.00 -32.33 -28.73
N ASN A 178 16.90 -32.10 -28.03
CA ASN A 178 15.87 -31.13 -28.42
C ASN A 178 15.73 -29.97 -27.42
N LEU A 179 16.57 -29.94 -26.40
CA LEU A 179 16.64 -28.87 -25.41
C LEU A 179 17.81 -27.95 -25.74
N LYS A 180 17.51 -26.68 -26.10
CA LYS A 180 18.52 -25.67 -26.47
C LYS A 180 19.09 -24.96 -25.25
N THR A 181 18.22 -24.53 -24.34
CA THR A 181 18.58 -23.84 -23.10
C THR A 181 17.77 -24.42 -21.97
N PHE A 182 18.43 -24.62 -20.83
CA PHE A 182 17.84 -25.07 -19.57
C PHE A 182 18.15 -24.01 -18.51
N GLU A 183 17.13 -23.32 -18.02
CA GLU A 183 17.24 -22.43 -16.87
C GLU A 183 16.38 -23.01 -15.76
N GLU A 184 16.98 -23.23 -14.59
CA GLU A 184 16.30 -23.64 -13.36
C GLU A 184 16.27 -22.45 -12.40
N ASP A 185 15.07 -22.08 -11.97
CA ASP A 185 14.82 -21.08 -10.94
C ASP A 185 14.08 -21.76 -9.79
N THR A 186 14.69 -21.75 -8.60
CA THR A 186 14.07 -22.29 -7.39
C THR A 186 13.85 -21.16 -6.39
N ASP A 187 12.57 -20.87 -6.10
CA ASP A 187 12.16 -19.87 -5.12
C ASP A 187 11.74 -20.57 -3.81
N MET A 188 12.45 -20.24 -2.73
CA MET A 188 12.15 -20.74 -1.38
C MET A 188 11.60 -19.65 -0.45
N THR A 189 11.28 -18.47 -0.96
CA THR A 189 10.86 -17.31 -0.14
C THR A 189 9.63 -17.62 0.72
N ASN A 190 8.67 -18.36 0.16
CA ASN A 190 7.43 -18.76 0.85
C ASN A 190 7.46 -20.21 1.36
N PHE A 191 8.61 -20.88 1.28
CA PHE A 191 8.73 -22.27 1.70
C PHE A 191 8.56 -22.39 3.22
N ALA A 192 7.72 -23.33 3.64
CA ALA A 192 7.42 -23.56 5.04
C ALA A 192 7.22 -25.05 5.32
N THR A 193 7.61 -25.47 6.52
CA THR A 193 7.53 -26.87 6.95
C THR A 193 6.56 -27.06 8.11
N VAL A 194 5.96 -25.98 8.62
CA VAL A 194 4.94 -25.98 9.68
C VAL A 194 3.85 -24.98 9.37
N ILE A 195 2.58 -25.39 9.49
CA ILE A 195 1.41 -24.49 9.42
C ILE A 195 0.46 -24.77 10.58
N ARG A 196 -0.22 -23.73 11.07
CA ARG A 196 -1.26 -23.84 12.10
C ARG A 196 -2.61 -23.42 11.54
N GLY A 197 -3.67 -24.08 12.01
CA GLY A 197 -5.06 -23.75 11.68
C GLY A 197 -5.83 -23.41 12.95
N TYR A 198 -6.61 -22.34 12.89
CA TYR A 198 -7.53 -21.87 13.92
C TYR A 198 -8.96 -21.83 13.36
N GLY A 199 -9.89 -22.53 14.00
CA GLY A 199 -11.31 -22.58 13.64
C GLY A 199 -12.22 -22.59 14.87
N LYS A 200 -13.53 -22.82 14.68
CA LYS A 200 -14.50 -22.95 15.77
C LYS A 200 -15.45 -24.12 15.49
N ASP A 201 -15.65 -24.98 16.48
CA ASP A 201 -16.56 -26.12 16.38
C ASP A 201 -18.04 -25.68 16.32
N HIS A 202 -18.95 -26.66 16.26
CA HIS A 202 -20.40 -26.41 16.26
C HIS A 202 -20.93 -25.74 17.54
N ASN A 203 -20.18 -25.85 18.64
CA ASN A 203 -20.51 -25.26 19.93
C ASN A 203 -19.85 -23.88 20.15
N GLY A 204 -19.12 -23.38 19.14
CA GLY A 204 -18.38 -22.13 19.22
C GLY A 204 -17.05 -22.21 19.96
N GLN A 205 -16.58 -23.42 20.32
CA GLN A 205 -15.29 -23.63 20.97
C GLN A 205 -14.16 -23.59 19.96
N GLU A 206 -13.05 -22.93 20.31
CA GLU A 206 -11.89 -22.80 19.43
C GLU A 206 -11.23 -24.16 19.13
N ILE A 207 -10.93 -24.37 17.86
CA ILE A 207 -10.19 -25.54 17.35
C ILE A 207 -8.81 -25.07 16.91
N LEU A 208 -7.76 -25.75 17.40
CA LEU A 208 -6.37 -25.57 16.98
C LEU A 208 -5.82 -26.87 16.40
N VAL A 209 -5.17 -26.78 15.25
CA VAL A 209 -4.36 -27.87 14.66
C VAL A 209 -2.99 -27.33 14.22
N GLU A 210 -1.98 -28.19 14.26
CA GLU A 210 -0.65 -27.92 13.71
C GLU A 210 -0.28 -29.08 12.77
N TYR A 211 0.11 -28.76 11.55
CA TYR A 211 0.68 -29.71 10.61
C TYR A 211 2.18 -29.46 10.47
N VAL A 212 2.96 -30.55 10.49
CA VAL A 212 4.42 -30.55 10.31
C VAL A 212 4.74 -31.42 9.11
N SER A 213 5.34 -30.81 8.09
CA SER A 213 5.76 -31.49 6.87
C SER A 213 6.91 -32.47 7.15
N PRO A 214 6.99 -33.61 6.44
CA PRO A 214 8.20 -34.44 6.41
C PRO A 214 9.48 -33.66 6.04
N MET A 215 9.36 -32.58 5.27
CA MET A 215 10.49 -31.70 4.92
C MET A 215 11.10 -30.98 6.13
N ALA A 216 10.39 -30.91 7.26
CA ALA A 216 10.93 -30.36 8.50
C ALA A 216 12.16 -31.14 9.01
N LYS A 217 12.30 -32.42 8.63
CA LYS A 217 13.48 -33.23 8.98
C LYS A 217 14.75 -32.75 8.27
N ILE A 218 14.60 -32.16 7.09
CA ILE A 218 15.71 -31.72 6.24
C ILE A 218 15.99 -30.23 6.48
N TYR A 219 14.94 -29.41 6.46
CA TYR A 219 15.05 -27.95 6.47
C TYR A 219 14.77 -27.30 7.84
N GLY A 220 14.45 -28.10 8.85
CA GLY A 220 14.01 -27.59 10.15
C GLY A 220 12.58 -27.06 10.13
N ARG A 221 12.15 -26.45 11.24
CA ARG A 221 10.78 -25.92 11.42
C ARG A 221 10.69 -24.47 10.94
N ILE A 222 10.05 -24.27 9.80
CA ILE A 222 9.82 -22.97 9.16
C ILE A 222 8.31 -22.73 9.11
N HIS A 223 7.85 -21.64 9.69
CA HIS A 223 6.42 -21.42 9.93
C HIS A 223 5.76 -20.60 8.81
N GLN A 224 4.66 -21.13 8.25
CA GLN A 224 3.74 -20.39 7.38
C GLN A 224 2.75 -19.56 8.20
N LYS A 225 2.22 -18.50 7.60
CA LYS A 225 1.07 -17.76 8.14
C LYS A 225 -0.07 -18.75 8.47
N PRO A 226 -0.67 -18.68 9.66
CA PRO A 226 -1.70 -19.61 10.05
C PRO A 226 -3.02 -19.35 9.31
N ILE A 227 -3.78 -20.42 9.10
CA ILE A 227 -5.16 -20.37 8.62
C ILE A 227 -6.05 -19.96 9.79
N ARG A 228 -6.88 -18.93 9.61
CA ARG A 228 -7.87 -18.48 10.60
C ARG A 228 -9.23 -18.42 9.93
N ASP A 229 -10.01 -19.47 10.07
CA ASP A 229 -11.29 -19.59 9.37
C ASP A 229 -12.31 -20.33 10.24
N GLU A 230 -13.28 -19.58 10.77
CA GLU A 230 -14.33 -20.08 11.65
C GLU A 230 -15.35 -20.99 10.93
N ARG A 231 -15.28 -21.11 9.60
CA ARG A 231 -16.14 -22.01 8.82
C ARG A 231 -15.75 -23.48 9.01
N TYR A 232 -14.51 -23.77 9.41
CA TYR A 232 -14.08 -25.14 9.69
C TYR A 232 -14.56 -25.59 11.07
N LYS A 233 -15.50 -26.55 11.06
CA LYS A 233 -16.19 -27.04 12.26
C LYS A 233 -15.57 -28.30 12.89
N SER A 234 -14.54 -28.89 12.27
CA SER A 234 -13.85 -30.07 12.80
C SER A 234 -12.33 -29.98 12.67
N LYS A 235 -11.61 -30.70 13.54
CA LYS A 235 -10.13 -30.76 13.51
C LYS A 235 -9.62 -31.42 12.22
N GLU A 236 -10.32 -32.43 11.75
CA GLU A 236 -9.95 -33.23 10.58
C GLU A 236 -10.00 -32.37 9.32
N THR A 237 -11.09 -31.63 9.12
CA THR A 237 -11.25 -30.76 7.94
C THR A 237 -10.26 -29.60 7.95
N LEU A 238 -9.98 -29.02 9.13
CA LEU A 238 -8.99 -27.97 9.30
C LEU A 238 -7.57 -28.48 9.08
N LEU A 239 -7.25 -29.70 9.53
CA LEU A 239 -5.94 -30.33 9.31
C LEU A 239 -5.72 -30.66 7.83
N GLU A 240 -6.73 -31.20 7.14
CA GLU A 240 -6.64 -31.44 5.69
C GLU A 240 -6.46 -30.14 4.92
N LYS A 241 -7.10 -29.05 5.34
CA LYS A 241 -6.88 -27.73 4.78
C LYS A 241 -5.43 -27.24 5.01
N CYS A 242 -4.89 -27.42 6.22
CA CYS A 242 -3.49 -27.13 6.51
C CYS A 242 -2.52 -27.93 5.64
N LYS A 243 -2.76 -29.23 5.42
CA LYS A 243 -1.94 -30.07 4.54
C LYS A 243 -1.99 -29.62 3.08
N LYS A 244 -3.14 -29.13 2.61
CA LYS A 244 -3.31 -28.63 1.25
C LYS A 244 -2.63 -27.28 1.01
N GLU A 245 -2.58 -26.43 2.03
CA GLU A 245 -2.16 -25.02 1.89
C GLU A 245 -0.72 -24.75 2.30
N ILE A 246 -0.07 -25.71 2.97
CA ILE A 246 1.34 -25.57 3.34
C ILE A 246 2.25 -25.60 2.10
N ASN A 247 3.16 -24.64 2.02
CA ASN A 247 4.14 -24.53 0.95
C ASN A 247 5.40 -25.34 1.28
N ASP A 248 5.27 -26.65 1.39
CA ASP A 248 6.34 -27.54 1.83
C ASP A 248 7.13 -28.22 0.72
N VAL A 249 6.96 -27.75 -0.52
CA VAL A 249 7.76 -28.16 -1.69
C VAL A 249 8.38 -26.90 -2.31
N PRO A 250 9.70 -26.88 -2.61
CA PRO A 250 10.33 -25.75 -3.28
C PRO A 250 9.65 -25.39 -4.61
N ASP A 251 9.39 -24.11 -4.86
CA ASP A 251 8.82 -23.64 -6.13
C ASP A 251 9.93 -23.60 -7.19
N THR A 252 10.14 -24.75 -7.82
CA THR A 252 11.10 -24.92 -8.91
C THR A 252 10.39 -24.75 -10.25
N ARG A 253 10.91 -23.81 -11.06
CA ARG A 253 10.46 -23.55 -12.43
C ARG A 253 11.60 -23.80 -13.38
N PHE A 254 11.29 -24.49 -14.47
CA PHE A 254 12.22 -24.71 -15.56
C PHE A 254 11.77 -23.91 -16.76
N LYS A 255 12.64 -23.04 -17.26
CA LYS A 255 12.42 -22.35 -18.52
C LYS A 255 13.26 -23.04 -19.58
N VAL A 256 12.56 -23.61 -20.56
CA VAL A 256 13.17 -24.42 -21.59
C VAL A 256 12.89 -23.82 -22.97
N SER A 257 13.95 -23.63 -23.76
CA SER A 257 13.81 -23.38 -25.20
C SER A 257 14.01 -24.70 -25.93
N ILE A 258 13.05 -25.08 -26.75
CA ILE A 258 13.05 -26.38 -27.46
C ILE A 258 13.51 -26.14 -28.89
N VAL A 259 14.48 -26.91 -29.38
CA VAL A 259 14.90 -26.81 -30.79
C VAL A 259 13.75 -27.27 -31.68
N ASN A 260 13.29 -26.36 -32.53
CA ASN A 260 12.37 -26.71 -33.60
C ASN A 260 13.14 -27.42 -34.71
N LEU A 261 13.02 -28.75 -34.81
CA LEU A 261 13.77 -29.57 -35.77
C LEU A 261 13.37 -29.37 -37.25
N ILE A 262 12.49 -28.40 -37.52
CA ILE A 262 12.12 -27.97 -38.88
C ILE A 262 13.34 -27.42 -39.64
N GLU A 263 14.29 -26.75 -38.97
CA GLU A 263 15.53 -26.25 -39.61
C GLU A 263 16.40 -27.38 -40.22
N ASN A 264 16.23 -28.63 -39.77
CA ASN A 264 16.96 -29.80 -40.28
C ASN A 264 16.08 -30.76 -41.12
N GLY A 265 14.91 -30.29 -41.60
CA GLY A 265 14.03 -31.08 -42.48
C GLY A 265 13.23 -32.18 -41.78
N LEU A 266 13.15 -32.17 -40.44
CA LEU A 266 12.35 -33.10 -39.66
C LEU A 266 11.02 -32.43 -39.26
N SER A 267 9.91 -33.18 -39.34
CA SER A 267 8.62 -32.74 -38.79
C SER A 267 8.78 -32.41 -37.30
N PRO A 268 8.02 -31.45 -36.74
CA PRO A 268 8.12 -31.12 -35.31
C PRO A 268 7.97 -32.41 -34.50
N LEU A 269 9.04 -32.76 -33.76
CA LEU A 269 9.21 -34.11 -33.22
C LEU A 269 8.09 -34.51 -32.25
N HIS A 270 7.45 -33.52 -31.60
CA HIS A 270 6.37 -33.76 -30.65
C HIS A 270 5.33 -32.63 -30.68
N LYS A 271 4.04 -33.02 -30.74
CA LYS A 271 2.91 -32.12 -30.46
C LYS A 271 2.67 -32.11 -28.96
N PHE A 272 2.74 -30.94 -28.35
CA PHE A 272 2.34 -30.72 -26.97
C PHE A 272 1.56 -29.41 -26.88
N GLY A 273 0.61 -29.37 -25.95
CA GLY A 273 -0.26 -28.25 -25.68
C GLY A 273 -0.02 -27.66 -24.29
N LEU A 274 -0.78 -26.62 -24.00
CA LEU A 274 -0.84 -26.01 -22.68
C LEU A 274 -1.49 -27.00 -21.69
N GLY A 275 -0.85 -27.21 -20.54
CA GLY A 275 -1.31 -28.13 -19.50
C GLY A 275 -0.82 -29.58 -19.64
N ASP A 276 -0.23 -29.95 -20.79
CA ASP A 276 0.26 -31.31 -21.05
C ASP A 276 1.42 -31.71 -20.13
N TYR A 277 1.52 -33.01 -19.84
CA TYR A 277 2.69 -33.60 -19.18
C TYR A 277 3.66 -34.16 -20.22
N ILE A 278 4.93 -33.82 -20.03
CA ILE A 278 6.05 -34.18 -20.91
C ILE A 278 7.15 -34.81 -20.04
N TYR A 279 7.83 -35.82 -20.57
CA TYR A 279 8.99 -36.39 -19.89
C TYR A 279 10.21 -35.48 -20.07
N MET A 280 10.87 -35.14 -18.97
CA MET A 280 12.18 -34.50 -18.99
C MET A 280 13.26 -35.49 -18.57
N LEU A 281 14.27 -35.63 -19.42
CA LEU A 281 15.39 -36.53 -19.26
C LEU A 281 16.68 -35.69 -19.21
N TYR A 282 17.28 -35.61 -18.03
CA TYR A 282 18.56 -34.95 -17.82
C TYR A 282 19.57 -35.97 -17.31
N GLU A 283 20.34 -36.54 -18.24
CA GLU A 283 21.20 -37.69 -17.98
C GLU A 283 22.40 -37.37 -17.09
N GLU A 284 22.93 -36.15 -17.17
CA GLU A 284 24.09 -35.74 -16.36
C GLU A 284 23.80 -35.71 -14.86
N ALA A 285 22.52 -35.53 -14.46
CA ALA A 285 22.08 -35.56 -13.06
C ALA A 285 21.14 -36.74 -12.74
N ASP A 286 21.02 -37.72 -13.63
CA ASP A 286 20.10 -38.87 -13.52
C ASP A 286 18.64 -38.48 -13.20
N VAL A 287 18.18 -37.34 -13.74
CA VAL A 287 16.82 -36.84 -13.50
C VAL A 287 15.88 -37.31 -14.62
N LYS A 288 14.83 -38.04 -14.23
CA LYS A 288 13.73 -38.47 -15.10
C LYS A 288 12.39 -38.11 -14.46
N VAL A 289 11.80 -37.01 -14.90
CA VAL A 289 10.58 -36.47 -14.28
C VAL A 289 9.53 -36.16 -15.34
N LYS A 290 8.26 -36.37 -14.99
CA LYS A 290 7.14 -35.81 -15.76
C LYS A 290 6.92 -34.38 -15.28
N ILE A 291 6.95 -33.45 -16.20
CA ILE A 291 6.76 -32.03 -15.93
C ILE A 291 5.61 -31.48 -16.76
N ARG A 292 4.88 -30.54 -16.18
CA ARG A 292 3.68 -29.98 -16.79
C ARG A 292 3.99 -28.68 -17.51
N VAL A 293 3.46 -28.52 -18.72
CA VAL A 293 3.55 -27.28 -19.50
C VAL A 293 2.60 -26.24 -18.90
N ILE A 294 3.13 -25.26 -18.18
CA ILE A 294 2.33 -24.21 -17.53
C ILE A 294 2.19 -22.99 -18.43
N GLN A 295 3.21 -22.69 -19.25
CA GLN A 295 3.21 -21.56 -20.15
C GLN A 295 3.91 -21.89 -21.45
N ILE A 296 3.40 -21.33 -22.54
CA ILE A 296 4.01 -21.39 -23.87
C ILE A 296 4.15 -19.96 -24.38
N GLU A 297 5.36 -19.59 -24.78
CA GLU A 297 5.66 -18.40 -25.57
C GLU A 297 6.08 -18.85 -26.98
N ASP A 298 5.29 -18.51 -27.99
CA ASP A 298 5.49 -18.91 -29.39
C ASP A 298 5.32 -17.76 -30.38
N ASP A 299 5.80 -17.93 -31.62
CA ASP A 299 5.50 -17.02 -32.73
C ASP A 299 4.38 -17.66 -33.59
N PRO A 300 3.12 -17.21 -33.49
CA PRO A 300 2.01 -17.80 -34.24
C PRO A 300 2.09 -17.52 -35.74
N THR A 301 3.00 -16.65 -36.16
CA THR A 301 3.18 -16.26 -37.57
C THR A 301 4.33 -17.01 -38.24
N ASP A 302 5.27 -17.52 -37.46
CA ASP A 302 6.47 -18.20 -37.92
C ASP A 302 6.66 -19.54 -37.18
N PRO A 303 6.24 -20.67 -37.79
CA PRO A 303 6.35 -21.98 -37.19
C PRO A 303 7.78 -22.51 -37.14
N THR A 304 8.77 -21.83 -37.75
CA THR A 304 10.18 -22.24 -37.67
C THR A 304 10.81 -21.78 -36.37
N LYS A 305 10.26 -20.74 -35.73
CA LYS A 305 10.73 -20.29 -34.43
C LYS A 305 10.38 -21.30 -33.36
N SER A 306 11.37 -21.53 -32.52
CA SER A 306 11.30 -22.43 -31.38
C SER A 306 10.46 -21.81 -30.26
N PRO A 307 9.41 -22.49 -29.77
CA PRO A 307 8.68 -22.00 -28.61
C PRO A 307 9.56 -22.07 -27.35
N ILE A 308 9.29 -21.16 -26.42
CA ILE A 308 9.82 -21.19 -25.06
C ILE A 308 8.69 -21.72 -24.17
N VAL A 309 9.02 -22.70 -23.33
CA VAL A 309 8.06 -23.36 -22.46
C VAL A 309 8.49 -23.19 -21.01
N GLU A 310 7.56 -22.77 -20.17
CA GLU A 310 7.72 -22.79 -18.72
C GLU A 310 7.10 -24.08 -18.18
N LEU A 311 7.91 -24.82 -17.45
CA LEU A 311 7.56 -26.10 -16.88
C LEU A 311 7.62 -25.97 -15.37
N SER A 312 6.62 -26.51 -14.69
CA SER A 312 6.60 -26.51 -13.22
C SER A 312 6.24 -27.89 -12.70
N THR A 313 6.82 -28.22 -11.55
CA THR A 313 6.50 -29.42 -10.77
C THR A 313 5.19 -29.26 -9.98
N PHE A 314 4.62 -28.05 -9.91
CA PHE A 314 3.47 -27.75 -9.07
C PHE A 314 2.11 -27.77 -9.76
N LYS A 315 1.12 -28.14 -8.97
CA LYS A 315 -0.33 -28.10 -9.22
C LYS A 315 -0.94 -26.71 -8.94
N GLU A 316 -0.15 -25.78 -8.41
CA GLU A 316 -0.61 -24.44 -8.07
C GLU A 316 -0.30 -23.45 -9.17
N LEU A 317 -1.37 -23.10 -9.87
CA LEU A 317 -1.41 -22.01 -10.81
C LEU A 317 -1.08 -20.72 -10.07
N LYS A 318 0.01 -20.07 -10.42
CA LYS A 318 0.17 -18.65 -10.09
C LYS A 318 -1.04 -17.91 -10.65
N THR A 319 -1.90 -17.49 -9.73
CA THR A 319 -3.22 -16.91 -9.96
C THR A 319 -3.18 -15.76 -10.95
N MET A 320 -4.29 -15.53 -11.68
CA MET A 320 -4.43 -14.25 -12.36
C MET A 320 -4.40 -13.08 -11.38
N SER A 321 -4.55 -13.22 -10.06
CA SER A 321 -4.27 -12.07 -9.19
C SER A 321 -2.81 -11.60 -9.29
N ALA A 322 -1.85 -12.48 -9.60
CA ALA A 322 -0.48 -12.09 -9.92
C ALA A 322 -0.37 -11.55 -11.36
N VAL A 323 -1.10 -12.12 -12.33
CA VAL A 323 -1.13 -11.65 -13.74
C VAL A 323 -1.89 -10.33 -13.88
N GLN A 324 -2.93 -10.09 -13.09
CA GLN A 324 -3.77 -8.90 -12.98
C GLN A 324 -3.07 -7.90 -12.07
N ALA A 325 -2.31 -8.29 -11.05
CA ALA A 325 -1.35 -7.40 -10.40
C ALA A 325 -0.22 -7.01 -11.36
N GLN A 326 0.20 -7.89 -12.27
CA GLN A 326 1.22 -7.63 -13.29
C GLN A 326 0.64 -6.87 -14.49
N PHE A 327 -0.63 -7.05 -14.88
CA PHE A 327 -1.35 -6.32 -15.93
C PHE A 327 -1.87 -4.99 -15.40
N GLN A 328 -2.27 -4.89 -14.12
CA GLN A 328 -2.51 -3.63 -13.42
C GLN A 328 -1.18 -2.95 -13.12
N GLN A 329 -0.07 -3.65 -12.82
CA GLN A 329 1.26 -3.04 -12.76
C GLN A 329 1.72 -2.61 -14.15
N THR A 330 1.42 -3.35 -15.21
CA THR A 330 1.85 -3.01 -16.58
C THR A 330 0.95 -1.93 -17.18
N GLN A 331 -0.37 -1.93 -16.93
CA GLN A 331 -1.25 -0.80 -17.21
C GLN A 331 -0.89 0.41 -16.34
N LYS A 332 -0.65 0.24 -15.03
CA LYS A 332 -0.16 1.32 -14.16
C LYS A 332 1.20 1.83 -14.65
N GLN A 333 2.15 0.98 -15.03
CA GLN A 333 3.47 1.39 -15.50
C GLN A 333 3.39 2.04 -16.89
N VAL A 334 2.60 1.52 -17.83
CA VAL A 334 2.46 2.08 -19.18
C VAL A 334 1.63 3.37 -19.18
N GLN A 335 0.66 3.50 -18.27
CA GLN A 335 -0.18 4.70 -18.13
C GLN A 335 0.42 5.75 -17.17
N GLN A 336 1.35 5.36 -16.29
CA GLN A 336 2.21 6.28 -15.51
C GLN A 336 3.35 6.88 -16.34
N LEU A 337 3.66 6.34 -17.52
CA LEU A 337 4.80 6.78 -18.32
C LEU A 337 4.46 7.78 -19.43
N LEU A 338 3.18 8.06 -19.74
CA LEU A 338 2.79 8.94 -20.85
C LEU A 338 1.48 9.69 -20.58
N ASP A 339 1.47 11.01 -20.79
CA ASP A 339 0.24 11.81 -20.94
C ASP A 339 -0.19 11.96 -22.42
N ASP A 340 -1.39 12.50 -22.68
CA ASP A 340 -2.02 12.61 -24.02
C ASP A 340 -1.21 13.39 -25.09
N GLY A 341 -0.07 13.99 -24.72
CA GLY A 341 0.92 14.59 -25.62
C GLY A 341 2.20 13.78 -25.87
N GLY A 342 2.37 12.60 -25.25
CA GLY A 342 3.55 11.73 -25.46
C GLY A 342 4.81 12.07 -24.66
N ASN A 343 4.70 12.85 -23.58
CA ASN A 343 5.79 13.09 -22.61
C ASN A 343 5.54 12.34 -21.28
N LEU A 344 6.62 12.02 -20.54
CA LEU A 344 6.58 11.39 -19.19
C LEU A 344 5.76 12.25 -18.21
N ASN A 345 4.76 11.65 -17.54
CA ASN A 345 3.78 12.39 -16.74
C ASN A 345 4.14 12.54 -15.24
N LEU A 346 3.85 13.76 -14.77
CA LEU A 346 3.73 14.37 -13.44
C LEU A 346 2.82 13.64 -12.42
N ALA A 347 2.46 12.37 -12.64
CA ALA A 347 1.45 11.62 -11.86
C ALA A 347 1.97 11.02 -10.55
N LEU A 348 3.29 11.08 -10.27
CA LEU A 348 3.87 10.71 -8.97
C LEU A 348 3.55 11.71 -7.84
N LYS A 349 2.91 12.86 -8.13
CA LYS A 349 2.60 13.90 -7.11
C LYS A 349 1.19 13.87 -6.51
N ARG A 350 0.25 13.05 -7.00
CA ARG A 350 -1.19 13.19 -6.64
C ARG A 350 -1.87 12.02 -5.92
N LEU A 351 -1.18 10.94 -5.53
CA LEU A 351 -1.88 9.88 -4.79
C LEU A 351 -2.13 10.15 -3.31
N TYR A 352 -1.60 11.23 -2.71
CA TYR A 352 -2.01 11.68 -1.36
C TYR A 352 -1.82 13.19 -1.18
N MET A 353 -2.68 14.01 -1.77
CA MET A 353 -2.86 15.40 -1.32
C MET A 353 -4.35 15.71 -1.29
N ASN A 354 -4.90 15.93 -0.09
CA ASN A 354 -6.22 16.55 0.07
C ASN A 354 -6.14 18.08 -0.12
N THR A 355 -5.18 18.57 -0.89
CA THR A 355 -4.75 19.97 -0.91
C THR A 355 -4.58 20.40 -2.36
N GLU A 356 -5.21 21.51 -2.73
CA GLU A 356 -5.07 22.11 -4.05
C GLU A 356 -3.68 22.76 -4.18
N THR A 357 -2.88 22.27 -5.12
CA THR A 357 -1.54 22.81 -5.34
C THR A 357 -1.43 23.56 -6.66
N PHE A 358 -0.81 24.74 -6.65
CA PHE A 358 -0.41 25.46 -7.85
C PHE A 358 0.96 26.13 -7.65
N ALA A 359 1.65 26.45 -8.74
CA ALA A 359 2.93 27.14 -8.69
C ALA A 359 2.88 28.37 -9.60
N ASP A 360 3.51 29.46 -9.16
CA ASP A 360 3.63 30.70 -9.90
C ASP A 360 5.06 31.26 -9.79
N ASN A 361 5.26 32.52 -10.19
CA ASN A 361 6.56 33.18 -10.11
C ASN A 361 6.99 33.54 -8.68
N THR A 362 6.12 33.39 -7.69
CA THR A 362 6.38 33.68 -6.27
C THR A 362 6.76 32.42 -5.49
N GLY A 363 6.30 31.25 -5.94
CA GLY A 363 6.64 29.96 -5.35
C GLY A 363 5.60 28.88 -5.61
N VAL A 364 5.50 27.92 -4.69
CA VAL A 364 4.59 26.78 -4.73
C VAL A 364 3.56 26.91 -3.61
N TRP A 365 2.29 26.84 -3.96
CA TRP A 365 1.14 26.94 -3.07
C TRP A 365 0.52 25.57 -2.82
N TYR A 366 0.05 25.36 -1.60
CA TYR A 366 -0.68 24.20 -1.10
C TYR A 366 -1.90 24.70 -0.32
N VAL A 367 -3.06 24.76 -0.96
CA VAL A 367 -4.29 25.38 -0.44
C VAL A 367 -5.32 24.33 -0.02
N ASP A 368 -5.96 24.51 1.13
CA ASP A 368 -7.07 23.67 1.57
C ASP A 368 -8.23 23.74 0.54
N PRO A 369 -8.80 22.59 0.11
CA PRO A 369 -9.87 22.58 -0.88
C PRO A 369 -11.15 23.28 -0.41
N GLU A 370 -11.43 23.23 0.89
CA GLU A 370 -12.67 23.73 1.51
C GLU A 370 -12.53 25.17 2.06
N ASP A 371 -11.32 25.59 2.46
CA ASP A 371 -11.03 26.97 2.91
C ASP A 371 -9.81 27.55 2.17
N LYS A 372 -10.04 28.38 1.15
CA LYS A 372 -8.95 28.99 0.35
C LYS A 372 -8.03 29.92 1.16
N ASN A 373 -8.46 30.35 2.35
CA ASN A 373 -7.62 31.11 3.28
C ASN A 373 -6.79 30.19 4.20
N ARG A 374 -6.82 28.87 4.02
CA ARG A 374 -5.89 27.95 4.68
C ARG A 374 -4.91 27.43 3.64
N TYR A 375 -3.63 27.80 3.76
CA TYR A 375 -2.63 27.39 2.78
C TYR A 375 -1.21 27.30 3.36
N VAL A 376 -0.33 26.65 2.61
CA VAL A 376 1.12 26.71 2.75
C VAL A 376 1.73 27.21 1.44
N HIS A 377 2.58 28.23 1.50
CA HIS A 377 3.33 28.74 0.36
C HIS A 377 4.84 28.55 0.60
N ILE A 378 5.53 28.02 -0.40
CA ILE A 378 6.98 27.76 -0.40
C ILE A 378 7.60 28.50 -1.57
N GLY A 379 8.27 29.62 -1.29
CA GLY A 379 8.93 30.45 -2.30
C GLY A 379 10.37 30.79 -1.95
N ALA A 380 11.04 31.55 -2.81
CA ALA A 380 12.39 32.04 -2.53
C ALA A 380 12.47 32.92 -1.26
N GLY A 381 11.33 33.51 -0.86
CA GLY A 381 11.20 34.28 0.38
C GLY A 381 10.97 33.44 1.65
N GLY A 382 10.81 32.12 1.54
CA GLY A 382 10.63 31.22 2.69
C GLY A 382 9.36 30.36 2.65
N LEU A 383 9.00 29.82 3.83
CA LEU A 383 7.80 29.01 4.09
C LEU A 383 6.76 29.87 4.82
N ASP A 384 5.60 30.08 4.21
CA ASP A 384 4.44 30.75 4.81
C ASP A 384 3.33 29.72 5.07
N VAL A 385 2.76 29.71 6.27
CA VAL A 385 1.69 28.80 6.69
C VAL A 385 0.53 29.64 7.21
N HIS A 386 -0.53 29.78 6.41
CA HIS A 386 -1.69 30.60 6.74
C HIS A 386 -2.85 29.72 7.23
N ARG A 387 -3.33 29.97 8.47
CA ARG A 387 -4.47 29.27 9.12
C ARG A 387 -4.35 27.73 9.14
N GLY A 388 -3.13 27.20 9.06
CA GLY A 388 -2.77 25.78 9.08
C GLY A 388 -1.87 25.42 10.27
N LEU A 389 -1.47 24.14 10.36
CA LEU A 389 -0.58 23.64 11.40
C LEU A 389 0.86 23.58 10.90
N ILE A 390 1.80 24.17 11.64
CA ILE A 390 3.24 23.86 11.54
C ILE A 390 3.65 23.06 12.79
N ARG A 391 4.30 21.91 12.59
CA ARG A 391 4.86 21.08 13.65
C ARG A 391 6.33 20.81 13.36
N VAL A 392 7.21 21.15 14.29
CA VAL A 392 8.65 20.87 14.20
C VAL A 392 9.03 20.00 15.39
N GLU A 393 9.61 18.82 15.12
CA GLU A 393 10.02 17.85 16.14
C GLU A 393 11.54 17.68 16.15
N ARG A 394 12.08 17.40 17.34
CA ARG A 394 13.44 16.89 17.52
C ARG A 394 13.48 15.38 17.24
N GLU A 395 14.69 14.84 17.10
CA GLU A 395 14.92 13.39 16.88
C GLU A 395 14.35 12.50 18.00
N ASP A 396 14.17 13.05 19.20
CA ASP A 396 13.58 12.38 20.38
C ASP A 396 12.05 12.44 20.43
N GLY A 397 11.38 13.04 19.43
CA GLY A 397 9.93 13.18 19.34
C GLY A 397 9.35 14.38 20.09
N PHE A 398 10.17 15.23 20.72
CA PHE A 398 9.70 16.47 21.35
C PHE A 398 9.34 17.53 20.30
N ALA A 399 8.08 17.97 20.28
CA ALA A 399 7.61 19.01 19.35
C ALA A 399 7.98 20.41 19.85
N THR A 400 8.95 21.07 19.24
CA THR A 400 9.43 22.41 19.65
C THR A 400 8.51 23.54 19.20
N ILE A 401 7.79 23.35 18.08
CA ILE A 401 6.81 24.30 17.54
C ILE A 401 5.52 23.53 17.23
N ILE A 402 4.38 24.01 17.73
CA ILE A 402 3.03 23.52 17.36
C ILE A 402 2.14 24.72 17.06
N GLY A 403 1.54 24.75 15.87
CA GLY A 403 0.57 25.80 15.51
C GLY A 403 1.16 27.21 15.47
N GLY A 404 2.48 27.33 15.30
CA GLY A 404 3.20 28.61 15.32
C GLY A 404 3.66 29.07 16.71
N ALA A 405 3.33 28.33 17.78
CA ALA A 405 3.77 28.63 19.15
C ALA A 405 4.96 27.75 19.56
N ILE A 406 5.91 28.33 20.31
CA ILE A 406 7.00 27.61 20.97
C ILE A 406 6.45 27.04 22.29
N GLN A 407 6.58 25.73 22.53
CA GLN A 407 5.97 25.06 23.70
C GLN A 407 6.47 25.60 25.06
N TYR A 408 7.70 26.10 25.11
CA TYR A 408 8.27 26.79 26.28
C TYR A 408 9.03 28.03 25.82
N GLY A 409 8.33 29.16 25.69
CA GLY A 409 8.97 30.46 25.55
C GLY A 409 9.37 30.99 26.92
N PHE A 410 10.67 31.00 27.24
CA PHE A 410 11.21 31.77 28.38
C PHE A 410 11.35 33.26 28.02
N ASP A 411 10.49 33.77 27.14
CA ASP A 411 10.49 35.13 26.60
C ASP A 411 9.87 36.13 27.60
N ILE A 412 10.01 35.83 28.89
CA ILE A 412 9.61 36.67 30.01
C ILE A 412 10.85 37.10 30.78
N ALA A 413 11.15 38.38 30.68
CA ALA A 413 12.34 38.97 31.29
C ALA A 413 11.99 39.60 32.63
N GLY A 414 12.63 39.12 33.70
CA GLY A 414 12.67 39.82 34.97
C GLY A 414 13.69 40.96 34.93
N HIS A 415 13.40 42.08 35.56
CA HIS A 415 14.39 43.15 35.74
C HIS A 415 15.68 42.68 36.46
N TYR A 416 16.84 43.20 36.06
CA TYR A 416 18.05 43.04 36.85
C TYR A 416 18.69 44.42 37.13
N PRO A 417 18.94 44.80 38.40
CA PRO A 417 18.63 44.05 39.62
C PRO A 417 17.10 43.84 39.82
N PRO A 418 16.67 42.83 40.60
CA PRO A 418 15.26 42.58 40.81
C PRO A 418 14.52 43.82 41.32
N TYR A 419 13.43 44.19 40.64
CA TYR A 419 12.55 45.27 41.07
C TYR A 419 11.78 44.85 42.34
N ARG A 420 12.42 45.04 43.49
CA ARG A 420 11.93 44.61 44.80
C ARG A 420 11.61 45.81 45.68
N GLY A 421 10.51 45.71 46.42
CA GLY A 421 10.10 46.70 47.40
C GLY A 421 10.95 46.64 48.67
N ILE A 422 11.01 47.75 49.40
CA ILE A 422 11.83 47.86 50.61
C ILE A 422 11.38 46.90 51.72
N ASN A 423 10.12 46.45 51.70
CA ASN A 423 9.56 45.58 52.71
C ASN A 423 9.77 44.09 52.42
N VAL A 424 10.39 43.74 51.29
CA VAL A 424 10.72 42.37 50.90
C VAL A 424 12.24 42.23 50.88
N VAL A 425 12.74 41.29 51.66
CA VAL A 425 14.19 41.04 51.80
C VAL A 425 14.52 39.60 51.42
N GLU A 426 15.76 39.34 51.04
CA GLU A 426 16.26 37.99 50.78
C GLU A 426 16.75 37.36 52.09
N ASP A 427 16.34 36.12 52.33
CA ASP A 427 16.79 35.27 53.42
C ASP A 427 17.18 33.90 52.84
N GLY A 428 18.46 33.74 52.53
CA GLY A 428 18.98 32.58 51.80
C GLY A 428 18.33 32.45 50.42
N TRP A 429 17.55 31.38 50.22
CA TRP A 429 16.84 31.12 48.97
C TRP A 429 15.38 31.62 48.96
N TRP A 430 14.98 32.38 49.98
CA TRP A 430 13.61 32.85 50.17
C TRP A 430 13.52 34.37 50.08
N LEU A 431 12.43 34.87 49.51
CA LEU A 431 11.95 36.22 49.76
C LEU A 431 11.12 36.20 51.05
N THR A 432 11.35 37.16 51.93
CA THR A 432 10.66 37.26 53.21
C THR A 432 10.11 38.65 53.46
N THR A 433 8.95 38.71 54.11
CA THR A 433 8.34 39.96 54.60
C THR A 433 7.56 39.73 55.88
N THR A 434 7.48 40.76 56.72
CA THR A 434 6.64 40.81 57.94
C THR A 434 5.43 41.74 57.81
N HIS A 435 5.22 42.29 56.61
CA HIS A 435 4.23 43.34 56.37
C HIS A 435 2.92 42.78 55.80
N ASP A 436 1.82 43.45 56.13
CA ASP A 436 0.45 43.14 55.73
C ASP A 436 -0.03 43.82 54.44
N VAL A 437 0.89 44.50 53.77
CA VAL A 437 0.69 45.17 52.50
C VAL A 437 1.47 44.44 51.42
N LEU A 438 0.84 44.21 50.26
CA LEU A 438 1.50 43.62 49.10
C LEU A 438 2.63 44.51 48.63
N ASP A 439 3.85 43.98 48.60
CA ASP A 439 5.02 44.69 48.11
C ASP A 439 5.78 43.87 47.06
N ASN A 440 6.55 44.55 46.22
CA ASN A 440 7.16 43.98 45.02
C ASN A 440 8.20 42.92 45.37
N CYS A 441 7.99 41.71 44.87
CA CYS A 441 9.01 40.67 44.80
C CYS A 441 9.84 40.86 43.53
N HIS A 442 9.17 41.09 42.41
CA HIS A 442 9.79 41.29 41.11
C HIS A 442 8.84 41.95 40.09
N PHE A 443 9.37 42.29 38.91
CA PHE A 443 8.65 42.86 37.77
C PHE A 443 9.13 42.15 36.51
N TYR A 444 8.17 41.76 35.67
CA TYR A 444 8.38 40.96 34.47
C TYR A 444 7.80 41.67 33.24
N THR A 445 8.54 41.61 32.14
CA THR A 445 8.14 42.11 30.81
C THR A 445 8.18 40.96 29.82
N PHE A 446 7.18 40.89 28.95
CA PHE A 446 7.04 39.83 27.95
C PHE A 446 6.21 40.31 26.76
N GLU A 447 6.24 39.56 25.67
CA GLU A 447 5.37 39.80 24.51
C GLU A 447 4.13 38.91 24.62
N HIS A 448 2.94 39.45 24.37
CA HIS A 448 1.68 38.73 24.48
C HIS A 448 1.46 37.76 23.31
N LYS A 449 2.16 36.62 23.37
CA LYS A 449 2.13 35.54 22.38
C LYS A 449 1.26 34.35 22.78
N THR A 450 0.92 34.24 24.06
CA THR A 450 0.17 33.11 24.63
C THR A 450 -1.01 33.61 25.44
N ARG A 451 -1.97 32.74 25.72
CA ARG A 451 -3.17 33.09 26.48
C ARG A 451 -2.89 33.32 27.97
N TYR A 452 -1.92 32.63 28.54
CA TYR A 452 -1.65 32.66 29.97
C TYR A 452 -0.21 33.08 30.27
N ALA A 453 -0.05 33.93 31.29
CA ALA A 453 1.20 34.10 32.03
C ALA A 453 1.08 33.37 33.37
N LYS A 454 2.06 32.52 33.68
CA LYS A 454 2.03 31.68 34.88
C LYS A 454 3.26 31.84 35.76
N VAL A 455 3.04 31.68 37.06
CA VAL A 455 4.09 31.71 38.08
C VAL A 455 3.96 30.48 38.97
N SER A 456 5.03 29.71 39.08
CA SER A 456 5.16 28.60 40.03
C SER A 456 6.07 29.01 41.19
N ALA A 457 5.58 28.87 42.40
CA ALA A 457 6.28 29.26 43.62
C ALA A 457 6.02 28.30 44.78
N GLN A 458 6.84 28.38 45.83
CA GLN A 458 6.52 27.84 47.14
C GLN A 458 6.28 29.00 48.10
N ILE A 459 5.27 28.85 48.94
CA ILE A 459 4.94 29.83 49.97
C ILE A 459 4.63 29.14 51.30
N PHE A 460 5.15 29.70 52.39
CA PHE A 460 4.81 29.30 53.75
C PHE A 460 4.96 30.49 54.71
N THR A 461 4.55 30.31 55.95
CA THR A 461 4.56 31.35 56.99
C THR A 461 4.96 30.75 58.33
N GLU A 462 5.03 31.56 59.38
CA GLU A 462 5.18 31.07 60.75
C GLU A 462 3.81 30.85 61.41
N ASP A 463 3.80 30.24 62.59
CA ASP A 463 2.55 29.93 63.29
C ASP A 463 1.67 31.17 63.53
N GLY A 464 0.40 31.06 63.17
CA GLY A 464 -0.58 32.14 63.21
C GLY A 464 -0.47 33.18 62.07
N GLY A 465 0.33 32.95 61.02
CA GLY A 465 0.39 33.79 59.82
C GLY A 465 -0.44 33.24 58.64
N GLU A 466 -0.58 34.05 57.58
CA GLU A 466 -1.13 33.62 56.28
C GLU A 466 -0.40 34.37 55.16
N VAL A 467 0.46 33.67 54.43
CA VAL A 467 1.20 34.25 53.30
C VAL A 467 0.29 34.37 52.08
N GLU A 468 0.42 35.48 51.35
CA GLU A 468 -0.24 35.69 50.06
C GLU A 468 0.78 36.10 49.01
N LEU A 469 0.67 35.49 47.83
CA LEU A 469 1.40 35.85 46.62
C LEU A 469 0.38 36.28 45.56
N ALA A 470 0.69 37.33 44.80
CA ALA A 470 -0.23 37.91 43.84
C ALA A 470 0.47 38.38 42.56
N ILE A 471 -0.15 38.10 41.40
CA ILE A 471 0.17 38.75 40.14
C ILE A 471 -0.64 40.04 40.05
N ILE A 472 0.05 41.16 39.92
CA ILE A 472 -0.54 42.48 39.70
C ILE A 472 -0.21 42.90 38.28
N ASP A 473 -1.21 43.35 37.54
CA ASP A 473 -1.08 43.89 36.19
C ASP A 473 0.01 44.98 36.08
N GLY A 474 0.52 45.22 34.87
CA GLY A 474 1.50 46.26 34.59
C GLY A 474 1.10 47.66 35.04
N ASN A 475 -0.20 47.92 35.17
CA ASN A 475 -0.72 49.15 35.78
C ASN A 475 -0.42 49.30 37.29
N GLY A 476 0.13 48.27 37.94
CA GLY A 476 0.60 48.29 39.33
C GLY A 476 -0.50 48.22 40.40
N SER A 477 -1.77 48.05 40.01
CA SER A 477 -2.93 48.10 40.90
C SER A 477 -3.91 46.94 40.74
N THR A 478 -4.11 46.44 39.52
CA THR A 478 -5.12 45.41 39.23
C THR A 478 -4.59 44.03 39.58
N VAL A 479 -5.24 43.35 40.53
CA VAL A 479 -4.91 41.98 40.89
C VAL A 479 -5.44 41.05 39.81
N ARG A 480 -4.56 40.27 39.19
CA ARG A 480 -4.89 39.30 38.13
C ARG A 480 -5.00 37.87 38.64
N SER A 481 -4.21 37.52 39.65
CA SER A 481 -4.18 36.19 40.26
C SER A 481 -3.66 36.27 41.68
N THR A 482 -4.19 35.45 42.60
CA THR A 482 -3.69 35.35 43.97
C THR A 482 -3.69 33.91 44.46
N VAL A 483 -2.79 33.62 45.40
CA VAL A 483 -2.77 32.36 46.14
C VAL A 483 -2.32 32.61 47.57
N THR A 484 -2.87 31.85 48.51
CA THR A 484 -2.51 31.95 49.93
C THR A 484 -2.17 30.61 50.55
N SER A 485 -1.40 30.65 51.64
CA SER A 485 -1.07 29.47 52.44
C SER A 485 -0.92 29.82 53.92
N LYS A 486 -1.36 28.89 54.78
CA LYS A 486 -1.14 28.93 56.24
C LYS A 486 -0.12 27.89 56.69
N GLN A 487 0.59 27.27 55.75
CA GLN A 487 1.56 26.24 56.07
C GLN A 487 2.70 26.84 56.89
N THR A 488 3.02 26.19 58.01
CA THR A 488 4.00 26.71 58.99
C THR A 488 5.42 26.18 58.79
N SER A 489 5.63 25.41 57.72
CA SER A 489 6.90 24.79 57.35
C SER A 489 7.10 24.87 55.85
N ALA A 490 8.36 24.86 55.40
CA ALA A 490 8.69 24.88 53.99
C ALA A 490 8.05 23.66 53.27
N PRO A 491 7.35 23.86 52.14
CA PRO A 491 6.77 22.75 51.38
C PRO A 491 7.83 21.79 50.85
N SER A 492 7.44 20.53 50.66
CA SER A 492 8.32 19.49 50.11
C SER A 492 8.73 19.81 48.67
N GLN A 493 9.85 19.26 48.21
CA GLN A 493 10.35 19.51 46.86
C GLN A 493 9.39 18.91 45.81
N GLY A 494 8.58 19.76 45.18
CA GLY A 494 7.52 19.35 44.24
C GLY A 494 6.13 19.85 44.63
N ASP A 495 5.92 20.16 45.91
CA ASP A 495 4.69 20.80 46.39
C ASP A 495 4.83 22.32 46.32
N GLY A 496 3.99 22.96 45.51
CA GLY A 496 4.02 24.40 45.29
C GLY A 496 2.65 24.96 44.95
N VAL A 497 2.62 26.27 44.75
CA VAL A 497 1.45 27.04 44.31
C VAL A 497 1.67 27.56 42.90
N GLU A 498 0.59 27.64 42.12
CA GLU A 498 0.58 28.20 40.77
C GLU A 498 -0.35 29.40 40.72
N LEU A 499 0.12 30.50 40.14
CA LEU A 499 -0.69 31.66 39.78
C LEU A 499 -0.86 31.70 38.27
N VAL A 500 -2.09 31.95 37.83
CA VAL A 500 -2.48 32.01 36.42
C VAL A 500 -3.09 33.37 36.12
N TYR A 501 -2.53 34.08 35.15
CA TYR A 501 -3.05 35.31 34.58
C TYR A 501 -3.50 35.04 33.14
N ASP A 502 -4.82 35.03 32.88
CA ASP A 502 -5.40 35.00 31.53
C ASP A 502 -5.26 36.38 30.86
N LEU A 503 -4.40 36.45 29.86
CA LEU A 503 -4.10 37.63 29.05
C LEU A 503 -5.12 37.83 27.91
N GLY A 504 -5.91 36.81 27.60
CA GLY A 504 -6.89 36.82 26.50
C GLY A 504 -6.31 36.33 25.18
N VAL A 505 -6.77 36.92 24.07
CA VAL A 505 -6.32 36.53 22.72
C VAL A 505 -4.94 37.14 22.46
N PRO A 506 -3.91 36.35 22.08
CA PRO A 506 -2.59 36.87 21.76
C PRO A 506 -2.64 38.00 20.72
N ASN A 507 -1.99 39.11 21.02
CA ASN A 507 -1.96 40.30 20.18
C ASN A 507 -0.54 40.77 19.81
N GLY A 508 0.51 40.16 20.37
CA GLY A 508 1.91 40.51 20.11
C GLY A 508 2.38 41.82 20.74
N GLU A 509 1.54 42.49 21.56
CA GLU A 509 1.94 43.70 22.25
C GLU A 509 2.87 43.39 23.43
N LEU A 510 3.69 44.38 23.82
CA LEU A 510 4.52 44.27 25.02
C LEU A 510 3.65 44.43 26.26
N GLU A 511 3.70 43.43 27.12
CA GLU A 511 2.93 43.36 28.36
C GLU A 511 3.86 43.24 29.57
N THR A 512 3.33 43.62 30.74
CA THR A 512 4.09 43.60 31.99
C THR A 512 3.24 43.18 33.18
N PHE A 513 3.87 42.63 34.22
CA PHE A 513 3.22 42.43 35.52
C PHE A 513 4.22 42.50 36.69
N TYR A 514 3.71 42.86 37.87
CA TYR A 514 4.42 42.77 39.14
C TYR A 514 4.04 41.47 39.84
N LEU A 515 5.02 40.81 40.44
CA LEU A 515 4.77 39.78 41.43
C LEU A 515 4.92 40.40 42.82
N ARG A 516 3.90 40.28 43.67
CA ARG A 516 3.90 40.86 45.02
C ARG A 516 3.58 39.83 46.09
N MET A 517 4.16 39.99 47.28
CA MET A 517 3.87 39.15 48.43
C MET A 517 3.52 39.98 49.68
N ARG A 518 2.80 39.36 50.62
CA ARG A 518 2.56 39.87 51.98
C ARG A 518 2.31 38.73 52.97
N ASN A 519 2.29 39.06 54.25
CA ASN A 519 1.59 38.26 55.25
C ASN A 519 0.28 38.94 55.60
N ARG A 520 -0.87 38.30 55.43
CA ARG A 520 -2.18 38.89 55.79
C ARG A 520 -2.29 39.22 57.28
N VAL A 521 -1.40 38.68 58.12
CA VAL A 521 -1.30 39.01 59.54
C VAL A 521 -0.07 39.89 59.79
N LYS A 522 -0.31 41.12 60.24
CA LYS A 522 0.74 42.11 60.51
C LYS A 522 1.78 41.60 61.50
N GLY A 523 3.05 41.77 61.16
CA GLY A 523 4.19 41.38 61.99
C GLY A 523 4.57 39.90 61.88
N LYS A 524 3.77 39.08 61.17
CA LYS A 524 4.08 37.67 60.95
C LYS A 524 4.96 37.48 59.71
N LYS A 525 5.95 36.60 59.79
CA LYS A 525 6.85 36.30 58.66
C LYS A 525 6.16 35.47 57.57
N ALA A 526 6.27 35.92 56.33
CA ALA A 526 5.86 35.20 55.12
C ALA A 526 7.09 34.90 54.29
N TYR A 527 7.15 33.72 53.70
CA TYR A 527 8.25 33.25 52.85
C TYR A 527 7.71 32.88 51.47
N ALA A 528 8.41 33.29 50.43
CA ALA A 528 8.11 32.95 49.05
C ALA A 528 9.38 32.60 48.27
N ARG A 529 9.32 31.57 47.44
CA ARG A 529 10.39 31.22 46.50
C ARG A 529 9.80 30.97 45.13
N ILE A 530 10.22 31.75 44.14
CA ILE A 530 9.77 31.62 42.76
C ILE A 530 10.67 30.61 42.05
N PHE A 531 10.08 29.60 41.42
CA PHE A 531 10.83 28.60 40.64
C PHE A 531 10.81 28.88 39.16
N ARG A 532 9.63 29.22 38.62
CA ARG A 532 9.42 29.37 37.20
C ARG A 532 8.39 30.45 36.94
N VAL A 533 8.65 31.22 35.91
CA VAL A 533 7.70 32.13 35.28
C VAL A 533 7.73 31.81 33.80
N TRP A 534 6.56 31.57 33.20
CA TRP A 534 6.48 31.18 31.80
C TRP A 534 5.18 31.64 31.18
N LEU A 535 5.18 31.64 29.84
CA LEU A 535 4.04 31.85 29.00
C LEU A 535 3.50 30.48 28.55
N GLU A 536 2.18 30.29 28.66
CA GLU A 536 1.49 29.04 28.31
C GLU A 536 0.20 29.37 27.54
N GLY A 537 -0.12 28.61 26.50
CA GLY A 537 -1.33 28.85 25.71
C GLY A 537 -1.37 28.05 24.44
#